data_AF-A0A0F9R6B3-F1
#
_entry.id   AF-A0A0F9R6B3-F1
#
_cell.length_a   1.000
_cell.length_b   1.000
_cell.length_c   1.000
_cell.angle_alpha   90.00
_cell.angle_beta   90.00
_cell.angle_gamma   90.00
#
_symmetry.space_group_name_H-M   'P 1'
#
loop_
_entity.id
_entity.type
_entity.pdbx_description
1 polymer ?
#
loop_
_entity_poly.entity_id
_entity_poly.type
_entity_poly.pdbx_seq_one_letter_code
_entity_poly.pdbx_strand_id
1 'polypeptide(L)'
;MQFAVQTPADVEAKNGKARWVIAVDAVGERFLVVDETRQFSWVPIDECRFIKMVDPEGPTPVVAVAPKGSGLIRGDAGQMPRGSN
;
A
#
# COMPACT_ATOMS: atom_id res chain seq x y z
N MET A 1 6.26 -8.27 12.40
CA MET A 1 6.91 -8.19 11.07
C MET A 1 5.88 -8.44 9.99
N GLN A 2 5.85 -7.61 8.94
CA GLN A 2 4.97 -7.85 7.79
C GLN A 2 5.82 -8.30 6.61
N PHE A 3 5.42 -9.34 5.90
CA PHE A 3 6.14 -9.81 4.73
C PHE A 3 5.18 -10.25 3.63
N ALA A 4 5.66 -10.13 2.39
CA ALA A 4 4.92 -10.45 1.19
C ALA A 4 5.57 -11.63 0.47
N VAL A 5 4.74 -12.56 0.03
CA VAL A 5 5.12 -13.79 -0.66
C VAL A 5 4.38 -13.92 -1.98
N GLN A 6 4.98 -14.62 -2.93
CA GLN A 6 4.32 -15.12 -4.12
C GLN A 6 3.82 -16.53 -3.84
N THR A 7 2.53 -16.77 -4.05
CA THR A 7 1.95 -18.11 -3.98
C THR A 7 2.13 -18.83 -5.33
N PRO A 8 2.00 -20.17 -5.39
CA PRO A 8 2.05 -20.91 -6.66
C PRO A 8 1.07 -20.36 -7.70
N ALA A 9 -0.15 -19.99 -7.29
CA ALA A 9 -1.15 -19.40 -8.17
C ALA A 9 -0.68 -18.08 -8.81
N ASP A 10 0.09 -17.27 -8.08
CA ASP A 10 0.62 -15.99 -8.60
C ASP A 10 1.75 -16.22 -9.63
N VAL A 11 2.53 -17.28 -9.44
CA VAL A 11 3.59 -17.71 -10.35
C VAL A 11 3.00 -18.28 -11.64
N GLU A 12 1.99 -19.15 -11.52
CA GLU A 12 1.28 -19.74 -12.67
C GLU A 12 0.55 -18.69 -13.50
N ALA A 13 -0.11 -17.73 -12.84
CA ALA A 13 -0.79 -16.63 -13.52
C ALA A 13 0.17 -15.65 -14.22
N LYS A 14 1.50 -15.81 -14.07
CA LYS A 14 2.56 -14.90 -14.57
C LYS A 14 2.30 -13.43 -14.22
N ASN A 15 1.57 -13.19 -13.14
CA ASN A 15 1.11 -11.86 -12.78
C ASN A 15 2.21 -11.08 -12.02
N GLY A 16 3.22 -11.79 -11.52
CA GLY A 16 4.31 -11.22 -10.72
C GLY A 16 3.84 -10.61 -9.39
N LYS A 17 2.55 -10.76 -9.04
CA LYS A 17 1.94 -10.19 -7.85
C LYS A 17 2.45 -10.88 -6.59
N ALA A 18 2.77 -10.11 -5.57
CA ALA A 18 3.06 -10.61 -4.23
C ALA A 18 1.88 -10.29 -3.31
N ARG A 19 1.60 -11.19 -2.36
CA ARG A 19 0.52 -11.08 -1.38
C ARG A 19 1.12 -10.89 0.00
N TRP A 20 0.55 -9.98 0.77
CA TRP A 20 0.90 -9.82 2.17
C TRP A 20 0.41 -11.03 2.96
N VAL A 21 1.30 -11.57 3.79
CA VAL A 21 0.96 -12.64 4.74
C VAL A 21 0.23 -12.03 5.92
N ILE A 22 -0.93 -12.59 6.22
CA ILE A 22 -1.81 -12.13 7.32
C ILE A 22 -1.51 -12.89 8.61
N ALA A 23 -1.26 -14.19 8.49
CA ALA A 23 -0.94 -15.03 9.62
C ALA A 23 -0.05 -16.20 9.17
N VAL A 24 0.60 -16.81 10.15
CA VAL A 24 1.26 -18.11 10.03
C VAL A 24 0.46 -19.07 10.90
N ASP A 25 0.30 -20.32 10.47
CA ASP A 25 -0.37 -21.32 11.29
C ASP A 25 0.45 -21.66 12.56
N ALA A 26 -0.17 -22.32 13.53
CA ALA A 26 0.46 -22.59 14.82
C ALA A 26 1.68 -23.52 14.72
N VAL A 27 1.74 -24.34 13.66
CA VAL A 27 2.84 -25.28 13.40
C VAL A 27 3.99 -24.61 12.62
N GLY A 28 3.72 -23.49 11.94
CA GLY A 28 4.72 -22.74 11.19
C GLY A 28 4.98 -23.30 9.78
N GLU A 29 4.00 -23.97 9.18
CA GLU A 29 4.11 -24.63 7.87
C GLU A 29 3.26 -23.94 6.79
N ARG A 30 2.30 -23.08 7.18
CA ARG A 30 1.38 -22.44 6.22
C ARG A 30 1.25 -20.94 6.45
N PHE A 31 1.12 -20.20 5.36
CA PHE A 31 0.76 -18.78 5.36
C PHE A 31 -0.72 -18.59 5.07
N LEU A 32 -1.36 -17.71 5.83
CA LEU A 32 -2.67 -17.18 5.52
C LEU A 32 -2.52 -15.96 4.62
N VAL A 33 -3.08 -16.03 3.42
CA VAL A 33 -3.07 -14.95 2.43
C VAL A 33 -4.49 -14.67 1.95
N VAL A 34 -4.68 -13.51 1.33
CA VAL A 34 -5.93 -13.17 0.64
C VAL A 34 -5.74 -13.43 -0.84
N ASP A 35 -6.58 -14.27 -1.42
CA ASP A 35 -6.57 -14.60 -2.84
C ASP A 35 -7.15 -13.46 -3.72
N GLU A 36 -7.15 -13.62 -5.04
CA GLU A 36 -7.72 -12.60 -5.95
C GLU A 36 -9.24 -12.42 -5.81
N THR A 37 -9.93 -13.44 -5.28
CA THR A 37 -11.37 -13.40 -4.99
C THR A 37 -11.69 -12.73 -3.65
N ARG A 38 -10.68 -12.20 -2.97
CA ARG A 38 -10.77 -11.61 -1.62
C ARG A 38 -11.15 -12.63 -0.54
N GLN A 39 -10.87 -13.91 -0.77
CA GLN A 39 -11.04 -14.94 0.23
C GLN A 39 -9.71 -15.27 0.91
N PHE A 40 -9.80 -15.75 2.14
CA PHE A 40 -8.64 -16.21 2.88
C PHE A 40 -8.29 -17.64 2.48
N SER A 41 -7.02 -17.88 2.19
CA SER A 41 -6.50 -19.21 1.87
C SER A 41 -5.22 -19.50 2.65
N TRP A 42 -5.09 -20.73 3.11
CA TRP A 42 -3.85 -21.27 3.69
C TRP A 42 -3.01 -21.88 2.59
N VAL A 43 -1.76 -21.44 2.47
CA VAL A 43 -0.82 -21.90 1.44
C VAL A 43 0.44 -22.44 2.12
N PRO A 44 0.96 -23.62 1.71
CA PRO A 44 2.21 -24.15 2.21
C PRO A 44 3.37 -23.17 2.02
N ILE A 45 4.22 -23.03 3.04
CA ILE A 45 5.33 -22.07 3.03
C ILE A 45 6.44 -22.49 2.06
N ASP A 46 6.70 -23.79 1.95
CA ASP A 46 7.69 -24.39 1.06
C ASP A 46 7.35 -24.16 -0.43
N GLU A 47 6.08 -23.97 -0.74
CA GLU A 47 5.59 -23.60 -2.07
C GLU A 47 5.59 -22.08 -2.34
N CYS A 48 5.82 -21.27 -1.30
CA CYS A 48 5.79 -19.81 -1.41
C CYS A 48 7.19 -19.23 -1.69
N ARG A 49 7.26 -18.25 -2.59
CA ARG A 49 8.48 -17.47 -2.80
C ARG A 49 8.44 -16.18 -2.01
N PHE A 50 9.41 -15.97 -1.13
CA PHE A 50 9.54 -14.71 -0.39
C PHE A 50 9.95 -13.55 -1.31
N ILE A 51 9.25 -12.40 -1.19
CA ILE A 51 9.47 -11.23 -2.04
C ILE A 51 9.97 -10.04 -1.25
N LYS A 52 9.35 -9.74 -0.12
CA LYS A 52 9.66 -8.55 0.66
C LYS A 52 9.33 -8.75 2.14
N MET A 53 10.13 -8.15 3.00
CA MET A 53 9.81 -7.96 4.42
C MET A 53 9.88 -6.47 4.75
N VAL A 54 8.98 -6.03 5.60
CA VAL A 54 8.94 -4.70 6.17
C VAL A 54 9.07 -4.85 7.67
N ASP A 55 10.10 -4.21 8.19
CA ASP A 55 10.28 -4.02 9.62
C ASP A 55 9.20 -3.06 10.12
N PRO A 56 8.33 -3.47 11.07
CA PRO A 56 7.30 -2.60 11.63
C PRO A 56 7.89 -1.39 12.37
N GLU A 57 9.13 -1.45 12.84
CA GLU A 57 9.82 -0.34 13.51
C GLU A 57 10.61 0.52 12.52
N GLY A 58 10.68 0.10 11.25
CA GLY A 58 11.35 0.83 10.19
C GLY A 58 10.63 2.14 9.85
N PRO A 59 11.36 3.22 9.54
CA PRO A 59 10.75 4.50 9.18
C PRO A 59 9.86 4.33 7.94
N THR A 60 8.57 4.62 8.08
CA THR A 60 7.63 4.59 6.96
C THR A 60 7.73 5.91 6.19
N PRO A 61 8.08 5.89 4.89
CA PRO A 61 8.13 7.12 4.10
C PRO A 61 6.70 7.67 3.94
N VAL A 62 6.45 8.84 4.53
CA VAL A 62 5.20 9.59 4.37
C VAL A 62 5.35 10.49 3.16
N VAL A 63 4.56 10.25 2.11
CA VAL A 63 4.47 11.17 0.97
C VAL A 63 3.35 12.16 1.25
N ALA A 64 3.69 13.44 1.33
CA ALA A 64 2.70 14.50 1.42
C ALA A 64 1.93 14.56 0.09
N VAL A 65 0.66 14.15 0.11
CA VAL A 65 -0.24 14.32 -1.03
C VAL A 65 -0.83 15.72 -0.94
N ALA A 66 -0.39 16.62 -1.82
CA ALA A 66 -1.04 17.92 -1.94
C ALA A 66 -2.49 17.70 -2.41
N PRO A 67 -3.49 18.25 -1.72
CA PRO A 67 -4.87 18.18 -2.19
C PRO A 67 -4.94 18.85 -3.57
N LYS A 68 -5.39 18.10 -4.58
CA LYS A 68 -5.72 18.66 -5.90
C LYS A 68 -6.93 19.59 -5.72
N GLY A 69 -6.68 20.87 -5.44
CA GLY A 69 -7.76 21.84 -5.31
C GLY A 69 -7.54 23.04 -4.40
N SER A 70 -6.35 23.29 -3.83
CA SER A 70 -6.09 24.61 -3.26
C SER A 70 -5.79 25.60 -4.39
N GLY A 71 -6.84 25.98 -5.12
CA GLY A 71 -6.83 27.25 -5.84
C GLY A 71 -6.62 28.33 -4.79
N LEU A 72 -5.37 28.76 -4.62
CA LEU A 72 -5.05 30.00 -3.96
C LEU A 72 -5.83 31.08 -4.71
N ILE A 73 -6.95 31.52 -4.14
CA ILE A 73 -7.58 32.77 -4.52
C ILE A 73 -6.48 33.81 -4.31
N ARG A 74 -5.79 34.16 -5.40
CA ARG A 74 -4.86 35.27 -5.47
C ARG A 74 -5.72 36.47 -5.14
N GLY A 75 -5.58 36.99 -3.91
CA GLY A 75 -6.32 38.14 -3.44
C GLY A 75 -6.22 39.23 -4.50
N ASP A 76 -7.34 39.50 -5.15
CA ASP A 76 -7.51 40.66 -5.99
C ASP A 76 -7.41 41.84 -5.03
N ALA A 77 -6.27 42.53 -5.07
CA ALA A 77 -6.05 43.72 -4.29
C ALA A 77 -7.02 44.77 -4.84
N GLY A 78 -8.20 44.83 -4.23
CA GLY A 78 -9.23 45.81 -4.50
C GLY A 78 -8.62 47.19 -4.61
N GLN A 79 -8.70 47.75 -5.81
CA GLN A 79 -8.23 49.07 -6.15
C GLN A 79 -8.97 50.08 -5.26
N MET A 80 -8.25 50.75 -4.35
CA MET A 80 -8.84 51.82 -3.54
C MET A 80 -9.29 52.97 -4.45
N PRO A 81 -10.53 53.48 -4.31
CA PRO A 81 -10.98 54.63 -5.07
C PRO A 81 -10.16 55.86 -4.66
N ARG A 82 -9.48 56.48 -5.63
CA ARG A 82 -8.83 57.77 -5.41
C ARG A 82 -9.92 58.83 -5.26
N GLY A 83 -10.01 59.41 -4.06
CA GLY A 83 -10.82 60.59 -3.81
C GLY A 83 -10.41 61.71 -4.76
N SER A 84 -11.38 62.24 -5.49
CA SER A 84 -11.23 63.44 -6.31
C SER A 84 -11.54 64.63 -5.41
N ASN A 85 -10.64 65.61 -5.38
CA ASN A 85 -10.84 66.91 -4.74
C ASN A 85 -11.51 67.87 -5.72
#